data_AF-A0A2P6V3W3-F1
#
_entry.id   AF-A0A2P6V3W3-F1
#
_cell.length_a   1.000
_cell.length_b   1.000
_cell.length_c   1.000
_cell.angle_alpha   90.00
_cell.angle_beta   90.00
_cell.angle_gamma   90.00
#
_symmetry.space_group_name_H-M   'P 1'
#
loop_
_entity.id
_entity.type
_entity.pdbx_description
1 polymer ?
#
loop_
_entity_poly.entity_id
_entity_poly.type
_entity_poly.pdbx_seq_one_letter_code
_entity_poly.pdbx_strand_id
1 'polypeptide(L)' 'MKAAQLGMKVACVEDRGSLGCTCLNVGCIPSKALLQSSHMYAEAQHSFSKHGVLVDGVTVDVAAMQQQKGSAVEGLTKGI' A
#
# COMPACT_ATOMS: atom_id res chain seq x y z
N MET A 1 12.54 3.07 16.64
CA MET A 1 13.56 2.01 16.86
C MET A 1 13.49 1.44 18.28
N LYS A 2 13.32 0.13 18.45
CA LYS A 2 13.21 -0.50 19.78
C LYS A 2 14.48 -0.37 20.63
N ALA A 3 15.65 -0.47 20.03
CA ALA A 3 16.92 -0.32 20.75
C ALA A 3 17.12 1.10 21.33
N ALA A 4 16.67 2.15 20.62
CA ALA A 4 16.67 3.52 21.15
C ALA A 4 15.71 3.69 22.34
N GLN A 5 14.53 3.05 22.29
CA GLN A 5 13.58 3.04 23.41
C GLN A 5 14.14 2.31 24.65
N LEU A 6 15.11 1.40 24.47
CA LEU A 6 15.79 0.69 25.54
C LEU A 6 17.03 1.43 26.06
N GLY A 7 17.27 2.67 25.64
CA GLY A 7 18.37 3.52 26.13
C GLY A 7 19.73 3.27 25.46
N MET A 8 19.78 2.47 24.40
CA MET A 8 21.01 2.27 23.63
C MET A 8 21.27 3.45 22.67
N LYS A 9 22.54 3.77 22.43
CA LYS A 9 22.93 4.65 21.32
C LYS A 9 22.88 3.85 20.02
N VAL A 10 22.04 4.27 19.07
CA VAL A 10 21.76 3.52 17.83
C VAL A 10 21.95 4.43 16.62
N ALA A 11 22.56 3.90 15.57
CA ALA A 11 22.56 4.48 14.23
C ALA A 11 21.85 3.53 13.25
N CYS A 12 21.06 4.07 12.33
CA CYS A 12 20.47 3.35 11.21
C CYS A 12 21.15 3.82 9.94
N VAL A 13 21.65 2.90 9.11
CA VAL A 13 22.31 3.22 7.85
C VAL A 13 21.50 2.60 6.72
N GLU A 14 21.12 3.43 5.75
CA GLU A 14 20.35 3.07 4.57
C GLU A 14 20.91 3.84 3.37
N ASP A 15 21.07 3.17 2.24
CA ASP A 15 21.68 3.71 1.02
C ASP A 15 20.63 4.10 -0.02
N ARG A 16 19.41 3.55 0.06
CA ARG A 16 18.35 3.71 -0.94
C ARG A 16 17.59 5.05 -0.87
N GLY A 17 18.04 5.99 -0.04
CA GLY A 17 17.42 7.31 0.12
C GLY A 17 16.08 7.34 0.88
N SER A 18 15.41 6.20 1.04
CA SER A 18 14.21 6.05 1.88
C SER A 18 14.32 4.84 2.82
N LEU A 19 13.83 4.99 4.05
CA LEU A 19 13.76 3.89 5.01
C LEU A 19 12.70 2.86 4.61
N GLY A 20 12.74 1.67 5.23
CA GLY A 20 11.77 0.58 5.02
C GLY A 20 12.13 -0.43 3.93
N CYS A 21 13.26 -0.23 3.24
CA CYS A 21 13.91 -1.20 2.35
C CYS A 21 12.94 -1.83 1.32
N THR A 22 13.15 -3.11 0.99
CA THR A 22 12.36 -3.85 -0.01
C THR A 22 10.89 -3.95 0.37
N CYS A 23 10.57 -4.28 1.64
CA CYS A 23 9.19 -4.54 2.06
C CYS A 23 8.27 -3.34 1.82
N LEU A 24 8.76 -2.14 2.16
CA LEU A 24 8.00 -0.91 2.02
C LEU A 24 8.05 -0.34 0.60
N ASN A 25 9.23 -0.26 -0.01
CA ASN A 25 9.38 0.51 -1.24
C ASN A 25 8.97 -0.27 -2.50
N VAL A 26 9.26 -1.58 -2.56
CA VAL A 26 9.13 -2.39 -3.80
C VAL A 26 8.62 -3.81 -3.57
N GLY A 27 8.04 -4.09 -2.40
CA GLY A 27 7.68 -5.43 -1.98
C GLY A 27 6.26 -5.50 -1.45
N CYS A 28 6.13 -5.88 -0.19
CA CYS A 28 4.84 -6.13 0.44
C CYS A 28 3.87 -4.96 0.29
N ILE A 29 4.24 -3.75 0.71
CA ILE A 29 3.31 -2.61 0.72
C ILE A 29 2.76 -2.31 -0.68
N PRO A 30 3.57 -2.11 -1.73
CA PRO A 30 3.04 -1.85 -3.06
C PRO A 30 2.24 -3.05 -3.62
N SER A 31 2.66 -4.29 -3.37
CA SER A 31 1.89 -5.47 -3.81
C SER A 31 0.52 -5.54 -3.14
N LYS A 32 0.43 -5.30 -1.82
CA LYS A 32 -0.84 -5.41 -1.09
C LYS A 32 -1.77 -4.23 -1.41
N ALA A 33 -1.24 -3.04 -1.68
CA ALA A 33 -2.04 -1.91 -2.15
C ALA A 33 -2.75 -2.25 -3.48
N LEU A 34 -2.00 -2.78 -4.45
CA LEU A 34 -2.57 -3.19 -5.75
C LEU A 34 -3.54 -4.38 -5.63
N LEU A 35 -3.24 -5.35 -4.75
CA LEU A 35 -4.14 -6.47 -4.47
C LEU A 35 -5.48 -5.98 -3.92
N GLN A 36 -5.46 -5.03 -2.99
CA GLN A 36 -6.70 -4.47 -2.42
C GLN A 36 -7.53 -3.76 -3.48
N SER A 37 -6.93 -2.90 -4.31
CA SER A 37 -7.65 -2.24 -5.40
C SER A 37 -8.24 -3.22 -6.40
N SER A 38 -7.49 -4.28 -6.73
CA SER A 38 -7.95 -5.32 -7.65
C SER A 38 -9.09 -6.15 -7.03
N HIS A 39 -9.02 -6.42 -5.72
CA HIS A 39 -10.08 -7.12 -4.99
C HIS A 39 -11.37 -6.30 -5.00
N MET A 40 -11.31 -5.00 -4.72
CA MET A 40 -12.48 -4.13 -4.74
C MET A 40 -13.12 -4.06 -6.13
N TYR A 41 -12.32 -4.02 -7.20
CA TYR A 41 -12.82 -4.10 -8.57
C TYR A 41 -13.53 -5.43 -8.86
N ALA A 42 -12.97 -6.55 -8.40
CA ALA A 42 -13.59 -7.87 -8.53
C ALA A 42 -14.89 -7.98 -7.72
N GLU A 43 -14.94 -7.43 -6.50
CA GLU A 43 -16.16 -7.41 -5.68
C GLU A 43 -17.26 -6.56 -6.31
N ALA A 44 -16.92 -5.40 -6.86
CA ALA A 44 -17.87 -4.52 -7.54
C ALA A 44 -18.50 -5.20 -8.77
N GLN A 45 -17.73 -6.05 -9.48
CA GLN A 45 -18.24 -6.79 -10.63
C GLN A 45 -19.07 -8.03 -10.29
N HIS A 46 -18.75 -8.74 -9.20
CA HIS A 46 -19.27 -10.09 -8.98
C HIS A 46 -20.06 -10.27 -7.68
N SER A 47 -19.81 -9.47 -6.67
CA SER A 47 -20.27 -9.73 -5.30
C SER A 47 -21.31 -8.73 -4.81
N PHE A 48 -21.29 -7.49 -5.30
CA PHE A 48 -22.13 -6.39 -4.77
C PHE A 48 -23.63 -6.62 -4.94
N SER A 49 -24.05 -7.31 -6.01
CA SER A 49 -25.46 -7.65 -6.23
C SER A 49 -26.04 -8.52 -5.10
N LYS A 50 -25.23 -9.38 -4.47
CA LYS A 50 -25.64 -10.21 -3.32
C LYS A 50 -25.92 -9.39 -2.06
N HIS A 51 -25.36 -8.18 -2.00
CA HIS A 51 -25.58 -7.22 -0.92
C HIS A 51 -26.68 -6.19 -1.26
N GLY A 52 -27.43 -6.39 -2.35
CA GLY A 52 -28.45 -5.45 -2.81
C GLY A 52 -27.89 -4.18 -3.47
N VAL A 53 -26.58 -4.15 -3.76
CA VAL A 53 -25.93 -3.02 -4.43
C VAL A 53 -25.82 -3.34 -5.92
N LEU A 54 -26.61 -2.64 -6.72
CA LEU A 54 -26.56 -2.75 -8.18
C LEU A 54 -25.52 -1.77 -8.72
N VAL A 55 -24.51 -2.29 -9.39
CA VAL A 55 -23.45 -1.50 -10.03
C VAL A 55 -23.40 -1.90 -11.49
N ASP A 56 -23.41 -0.91 -12.38
CA ASP A 56 -23.37 -1.13 -13.83
C ASP A 56 -22.16 -0.40 -14.43
N GLY A 57 -21.47 -1.04 -15.36
CA GLY A 57 -20.34 -0.42 -16.09
C GLY A 57 -19.08 -0.10 -15.27
N VAL A 58 -18.63 -0.99 -14.38
CA VAL A 58 -17.38 -0.77 -13.61
C VAL A 58 -16.16 -0.82 -14.52
N THR A 59 -15.35 0.23 -14.49
CA THR A 59 -14.09 0.33 -15.23
C THR A 59 -12.91 0.51 -14.27
N VAL A 60 -11.71 0.17 -14.75
CA VAL A 60 -10.47 0.31 -13.99
C VAL A 60 -9.65 1.49 -14.53
N ASP A 61 -9.23 2.38 -13.64
CA ASP A 61 -8.21 3.39 -13.92
C ASP A 61 -6.88 2.95 -13.30
N VAL A 62 -6.01 2.39 -14.16
CA VAL A 62 -4.69 1.90 -13.73
C VAL A 62 -3.78 3.04 -13.26
N ALA A 63 -3.90 4.24 -13.83
CA ALA A 63 -3.08 5.37 -13.44
C ALA A 63 -3.42 5.80 -12.00
N ALA A 64 -4.71 5.90 -11.68
CA ALA A 64 -5.18 6.18 -10.33
C ALA A 64 -4.76 5.09 -9.33
N MET A 65 -4.80 3.80 -9.72
CA MET A 65 -4.32 2.69 -8.87
C MET A 65 -2.83 2.81 -8.56
N GLN A 66 -2.01 3.16 -9.56
CA GLN A 66 -0.57 3.35 -9.36
C GLN A 66 -0.26 4.57 -8.48
N GLN A 67 -1.05 5.64 -8.60
CA GLN A 67 -0.93 6.81 -7.75
C GLN A 67 -1.29 6.49 -6.29
N GLN A 68 -2.39 5.77 -6.05
CA GLN A 68 -2.79 5.32 -4.71
C GLN A 68 -1.73 4.42 -4.07
N LYS A 69 -1.15 3.49 -4.84
CA LYS A 69 -0.01 2.67 -4.41
C LYS A 69 1.17 3.55 -4.02
N GLY A 70 1.48 4.58 -4.81
CA GLY A 70 2.53 5.57 -4.50
C GLY A 70 2.26 6.29 -3.17
N SER A 71 1.05 6.79 -2.97
CA SER A 71 0.64 7.45 -1.72
C SER A 71 0.74 6.53 -0.51
N ALA A 72 0.42 5.24 -0.65
CA ALA A 72 0.57 4.26 0.43
C ALA A 72 2.04 4.04 0.82
N VAL A 73 2.94 3.99 -0.17
CA VAL A 73 4.39 3.90 0.09
C VAL A 73 4.89 5.19 0.74
N GLU A 74 4.55 6.36 0.20
CA GLU A 74 4.99 7.66 0.72
C GLU A 74 4.51 7.94 2.14
N GLY A 75 3.25 7.61 2.46
CA GLY A 75 2.70 7.82 3.80
C GLY A 75 3.46 7.04 4.87
N LEU A 76 3.87 5.82 4.53
CA LEU A 76 4.63 4.95 5.42
C LEU A 76 6.12 5.29 5.45
N THR A 77 6.74 5.72 4.36
CA THR A 77 8.17 6.11 4.36
C THR A 77 8.41 7.38 5.16
N LYS A 78 7.46 8.33 5.20
CA LYS A 78 7.55 9.56 6.02
C LYS A 78 7.30 9.32 7.50
N GLY A 79 6.63 8.23 7.88
CA GLY A 79 6.26 7.92 9.25
C GLY A 79 7.27 7.07 10.02
N ILE A 80 8.41 6.72 9.40
CA ILE A 80 9.48 5.87 9.95
C ILE A 80 10.69 6.72 10.32
#